data_AF-A0A1C3EQV9-F1
#
_entry.id   AF-A0A1C3EQV9-F1
#
_cell.length_a   1.000
_cell.length_b   1.000
_cell.length_c   1.000
_cell.angle_alpha   90.00
_cell.angle_beta   90.00
_cell.angle_gamma   90.00
#
_symmetry.space_group_name_H-M   'P 1'
#
loop_
_entity.id
_entity.type
_entity.pdbx_description
1 polymer ?
#
loop_
_entity_poly.entity_id
_entity_poly.type
_entity_poly.pdbx_seq_one_letter_code
_entity_poly.pdbx_strand_id
1 'polypeptide(L)'
;MQAVGVRALQDTEVGCLAEVYLGRQEEKSEQTKAKLLAAAHDLLVEEGYHRTSTAAVCRRAGIARGTMLHHYPNKDALVIAAMEDNMTRQATAFMKTIRFDKGTTIKEIIYDVFDVMCGRSFIAGIEIAIASRTEPALGKMYGVAMDRFEEQIAWIVKMTFPKWQVDYDKLRCVTGLVMRSLVGLAMDVVILNRSREDAQVYLDMLLHWIQLDNAEMGKGRGCK
;
A
#
# COMPACT_ATOMS: atom_id res chain seq x y z
N MET A 1 -43.98 -25.49 -12.77
CA MET A 1 -43.80 -25.25 -11.33
C MET A 1 -43.29 -26.55 -10.73
N GLN A 2 -42.29 -26.45 -9.85
CA GLN A 2 -41.56 -27.50 -9.14
C GLN A 2 -40.35 -28.17 -9.84
N ALA A 3 -39.23 -27.99 -9.14
CA ALA A 3 -37.91 -28.48 -9.38
C ALA A 3 -37.78 -29.96 -9.03
N VAL A 4 -37.15 -30.74 -9.92
CA VAL A 4 -36.52 -32.01 -9.60
C VAL A 4 -35.32 -32.14 -10.53
N GLY A 5 -34.10 -32.25 -9.99
CA GLY A 5 -32.96 -32.75 -10.77
C GLY A 5 -31.64 -31.97 -10.78
N VAL A 6 -31.27 -31.25 -9.72
CA VAL A 6 -29.87 -30.76 -9.54
C VAL A 6 -29.26 -31.27 -8.23
N ARG A 7 -29.73 -32.41 -7.71
CA ARG A 7 -29.24 -33.01 -6.44
C ARG A 7 -28.58 -34.38 -6.58
N ALA A 8 -28.26 -34.81 -7.79
CA ALA A 8 -27.68 -36.13 -8.05
C ALA A 8 -26.35 -36.08 -8.83
N LEU A 9 -25.50 -35.10 -8.56
CA LEU A 9 -24.11 -35.06 -9.05
C LEU A 9 -23.06 -35.01 -7.93
N GLN A 10 -23.48 -35.14 -6.66
CA GLN A 10 -22.56 -35.02 -5.52
C GLN A 10 -21.85 -36.33 -5.12
N ASP A 11 -22.24 -37.48 -5.68
CA ASP A 11 -21.68 -38.80 -5.30
C ASP A 11 -21.07 -39.58 -6.48
N THR A 12 -20.23 -38.95 -7.31
CA THR A 12 -19.41 -39.65 -8.32
C THR A 12 -18.03 -39.00 -8.46
N GLU A 13 -17.00 -39.76 -8.85
CA GLU A 13 -15.64 -39.28 -9.16
C GLU A 13 -15.61 -38.01 -10.04
N VAL A 14 -16.66 -37.78 -10.83
CA VAL A 14 -16.84 -36.62 -11.71
C VAL A 14 -17.03 -35.30 -10.93
N GLY A 15 -17.67 -35.30 -9.76
CA GLY A 15 -17.82 -34.11 -8.90
C GLY A 15 -16.50 -33.66 -8.27
N CYS A 16 -15.72 -34.63 -7.76
CA CYS A 16 -14.37 -34.41 -7.24
C CYS A 16 -13.43 -33.89 -8.34
N LEU A 17 -13.50 -34.45 -9.55
CA LEU A 17 -12.71 -33.97 -10.68
C LEU A 17 -13.10 -32.53 -11.06
N ALA A 18 -14.39 -32.19 -11.15
CA ALA A 18 -14.83 -30.83 -11.49
C ALA A 18 -14.35 -29.77 -10.47
N GLU A 19 -14.42 -30.08 -9.17
CA GLU A 19 -13.88 -29.20 -8.11
C GLU A 19 -12.36 -29.04 -8.23
N VAL A 20 -11.63 -30.12 -8.48
CA VAL A 20 -10.17 -30.08 -8.69
C VAL A 20 -9.80 -29.32 -9.96
N TYR A 21 -10.55 -29.47 -11.05
CA TYR A 21 -10.34 -28.75 -12.31
C TYR A 21 -10.61 -27.24 -12.17
N LEU A 22 -11.72 -26.86 -11.51
CA LEU A 22 -12.05 -25.46 -11.23
C LEU A 22 -11.01 -24.82 -10.31
N GLY A 23 -10.63 -25.49 -9.22
CA GLY A 23 -9.57 -25.01 -8.32
C GLY A 23 -8.23 -24.82 -9.04
N ARG A 24 -7.86 -25.74 -9.95
CA ARG A 24 -6.63 -25.60 -10.77
C ARG A 24 -6.73 -24.45 -11.78
N GLN A 25 -7.90 -24.15 -12.29
CA GLN A 25 -8.12 -23.04 -13.22
C GLN A 25 -8.05 -21.69 -12.49
N GLU A 26 -8.64 -21.59 -11.30
CA GLU A 26 -8.53 -20.43 -10.42
C GLU A 26 -7.07 -20.20 -10.00
N GLU A 27 -6.36 -21.24 -9.57
CA GLU A 27 -4.95 -21.14 -9.21
C GLU A 27 -4.08 -20.62 -10.37
N LYS A 28 -4.29 -21.14 -11.59
CA LYS A 28 -3.60 -20.63 -12.79
C LYS A 28 -3.96 -19.19 -13.11
N SER A 29 -5.22 -18.78 -12.92
CA SER A 29 -5.66 -17.40 -13.10
C SER A 29 -4.95 -16.47 -12.11
N GLU A 30 -4.90 -16.83 -10.83
CA GLU A 30 -4.23 -16.02 -9.80
C GLU A 30 -2.72 -15.96 -10.01
N GLN A 31 -2.07 -17.06 -10.41
CA GLN A 31 -0.66 -17.06 -10.79
C GLN A 31 -0.39 -16.12 -11.98
N THR A 32 -1.31 -16.07 -12.96
CA THR A 32 -1.20 -15.20 -14.13
C THR A 32 -1.33 -13.73 -13.73
N LYS A 33 -2.33 -13.38 -12.91
CA LYS A 33 -2.47 -12.03 -12.34
C LYS A 33 -1.23 -11.63 -11.55
N ALA A 34 -0.76 -12.47 -10.64
CA ALA A 34 0.44 -12.19 -9.83
C ALA A 34 1.67 -11.90 -10.69
N LYS A 35 1.89 -12.64 -11.78
CA LYS A 35 2.98 -12.37 -12.73
C LYS A 35 2.83 -11.03 -13.46
N LEU A 36 1.61 -10.69 -13.89
CA LEU A 36 1.34 -9.40 -14.54
C LEU A 36 1.56 -8.23 -13.57
N LEU A 37 1.07 -8.33 -12.34
CA LEU A 37 1.19 -7.29 -11.33
C LEU A 37 2.63 -7.12 -10.83
N ALA A 38 3.37 -8.23 -10.66
CA ALA A 38 4.81 -8.17 -10.38
C ALA A 38 5.59 -7.48 -11.51
N ALA A 39 5.33 -7.85 -12.77
CA ALA A 39 5.95 -7.20 -13.92
C ALA A 39 5.60 -5.71 -14.03
N ALA A 40 4.35 -5.34 -13.73
CA ALA A 40 3.91 -3.95 -13.71
C ALA A 40 4.59 -3.16 -12.58
N HIS A 41 4.68 -3.73 -11.37
CA HIS A 41 5.43 -3.13 -10.26
C HIS A 41 6.89 -2.89 -10.64
N ASP A 42 7.58 -3.88 -11.22
CA ASP A 42 8.98 -3.71 -11.61
C ASP A 42 9.16 -2.66 -12.71
N LEU A 43 8.27 -2.63 -13.71
CA LEU A 43 8.26 -1.56 -14.71
C LEU A 43 8.03 -0.17 -14.11
N LEU A 44 7.12 -0.05 -13.13
CA LEU A 44 6.88 1.22 -12.44
C LEU A 44 8.14 1.68 -11.73
N VAL A 45 8.81 0.80 -10.98
CA VAL A 45 10.04 1.13 -10.25
C VAL A 45 11.20 1.46 -11.18
N GLU A 46 11.39 0.70 -12.26
CA GLU A 46 12.59 0.76 -13.09
C GLU A 46 12.47 1.75 -14.24
N GLU A 47 11.28 1.90 -14.81
CA GLU A 47 11.07 2.66 -16.05
C GLU A 47 10.07 3.80 -15.89
N GLY A 48 9.30 3.83 -14.80
CA GLY A 48 8.26 4.81 -14.52
C GLY A 48 6.92 4.52 -15.20
N TYR A 49 5.90 5.30 -14.83
CA TYR A 49 4.51 5.09 -15.28
C TYR A 49 4.35 5.14 -16.81
N HIS A 50 4.95 6.14 -17.47
CA HIS A 50 4.75 6.35 -18.91
C HIS A 50 5.30 5.20 -19.77
N ARG A 51 6.38 4.54 -19.34
CA ARG A 51 6.97 3.39 -20.04
C ARG A 51 6.30 2.05 -19.67
N THR A 52 5.51 2.03 -18.59
CA THR A 52 4.70 0.88 -18.17
C THR A 52 3.46 0.72 -19.05
N SER A 53 3.65 0.15 -20.25
CA SER A 53 2.55 -0.19 -21.18
C SER A 53 2.08 -1.63 -21.01
N THR A 54 0.84 -1.93 -21.40
CA THR A 54 0.31 -3.32 -21.40
C THR A 54 1.20 -4.28 -22.20
N ALA A 55 1.77 -3.80 -23.31
CA ALA A 55 2.73 -4.58 -24.11
C ALA A 55 4.05 -4.82 -23.36
N ALA A 56 4.58 -3.82 -22.65
CA ALA A 56 5.80 -3.98 -21.84
C ALA A 56 5.56 -4.97 -20.68
N VAL A 57 4.42 -4.86 -20.00
CA VAL A 57 4.03 -5.77 -18.90
C VAL A 57 3.90 -7.20 -19.41
N CYS A 58 3.17 -7.43 -20.52
CA CYS A 58 3.05 -8.75 -21.14
C CYS A 58 4.41 -9.36 -21.48
N ARG A 59 5.31 -8.58 -22.11
CA ARG A 59 6.66 -9.03 -22.44
C ARG A 59 7.45 -9.42 -21.20
N ARG A 60 7.45 -8.58 -20.16
CA ARG A 60 8.19 -8.84 -18.91
C ARG A 60 7.62 -10.03 -18.14
N ALA A 61 6.30 -10.18 -18.11
CA ALA A 61 5.65 -11.31 -17.44
C ALA A 61 5.73 -12.63 -18.21
N GLY A 62 6.15 -12.61 -19.49
CA GLY A 62 6.09 -13.78 -20.36
C GLY A 62 4.66 -14.24 -20.66
N ILE A 63 3.70 -13.31 -20.66
CA ILE A 63 2.27 -13.59 -20.84
C ILE A 63 1.78 -13.03 -22.17
N ALA A 64 1.03 -13.84 -22.92
CA ALA A 64 0.45 -13.42 -24.19
C ALA A 64 -0.58 -12.29 -23.98
N ARG A 65 -0.65 -11.36 -24.94
CA ARG A 65 -1.58 -10.23 -24.88
C ARG A 65 -3.04 -10.67 -24.72
N GLY A 66 -3.47 -11.72 -25.42
CA GLY A 66 -4.83 -12.25 -25.31
C GLY A 66 -5.18 -12.70 -23.89
N THR A 67 -4.25 -13.38 -23.21
CA THR A 67 -4.41 -13.79 -21.81
C THR A 67 -4.48 -12.60 -20.87
N MET A 68 -3.64 -11.57 -21.08
CA MET A 68 -3.71 -10.35 -20.28
C MET A 68 -5.05 -9.63 -20.45
N LEU A 69 -5.56 -9.51 -21.69
CA LEU A 69 -6.85 -8.86 -21.97
C LEU A 69 -8.04 -9.57 -21.31
N HIS A 70 -7.94 -10.88 -21.06
CA HIS A 70 -8.95 -11.62 -20.29
C HIS A 70 -9.00 -11.19 -18.81
N HIS A 71 -7.87 -10.79 -18.22
CA HIS A 71 -7.80 -10.32 -16.84
C HIS A 71 -7.95 -8.80 -16.71
N TYR A 72 -7.34 -8.05 -17.63
CA TYR A 72 -7.29 -6.60 -17.63
C TYR A 72 -7.56 -6.08 -19.04
N PRO A 73 -8.80 -5.64 -19.35
CA PRO A 73 -9.21 -5.33 -20.72
C PRO A 73 -8.50 -4.12 -21.32
N ASN A 74 -7.93 -3.23 -20.49
CA ASN A 74 -7.22 -2.04 -20.93
C ASN A 74 -6.10 -1.66 -19.94
N LYS A 75 -5.34 -0.61 -20.29
CA LYS A 75 -4.23 -0.11 -19.46
C LYS A 75 -4.71 0.33 -18.08
N ASP A 76 -5.84 1.03 -18.02
CA ASP A 76 -6.39 1.58 -16.77
C ASP A 76 -6.72 0.47 -15.78
N ALA A 77 -7.38 -0.60 -16.23
CA ALA A 77 -7.70 -1.77 -15.41
C ALA A 77 -6.43 -2.45 -14.87
N LEU A 78 -5.39 -2.58 -15.70
CA LEU A 78 -4.11 -3.14 -15.29
C LEU A 78 -3.39 -2.25 -14.26
N VAL A 79 -3.39 -0.93 -14.47
CA VAL A 79 -2.75 0.04 -13.59
C VAL A 79 -3.48 0.13 -12.24
N ILE A 80 -4.81 0.15 -12.23
CA ILE A 80 -5.60 0.16 -11.00
C ILE A 80 -5.31 -1.10 -10.19
N ALA A 81 -5.28 -2.28 -10.84
CA ALA A 81 -4.91 -3.51 -10.16
C ALA A 81 -3.45 -3.49 -9.66
N ALA A 82 -2.52 -2.89 -10.43
CA ALA A 82 -1.14 -2.72 -10.00
C ALA A 82 -1.00 -1.75 -8.81
N MET A 83 -1.85 -0.72 -8.74
CA MET A 83 -1.93 0.18 -7.58
C MET A 83 -2.38 -0.59 -6.34
N GLU A 84 -3.46 -1.38 -6.43
CA GLU A 84 -3.97 -2.18 -5.31
C GLU A 84 -2.95 -3.23 -4.83
N ASP A 85 -2.27 -3.91 -5.77
CA ASP A 85 -1.15 -4.82 -5.46
C ASP A 85 0.00 -4.07 -4.77
N ASN A 86 0.36 -2.88 -5.26
CA ASN A 86 1.40 -2.07 -4.64
C ASN A 86 1.03 -1.63 -3.22
N MET A 87 -0.23 -1.29 -2.96
CA MET A 87 -0.70 -1.00 -1.61
C MET A 87 -0.60 -2.22 -0.70
N THR A 88 -0.90 -3.41 -1.22
CA THR A 88 -0.75 -4.67 -0.49
C THR A 88 0.72 -4.96 -0.17
N ARG A 89 1.63 -4.68 -1.10
CA ARG A 89 3.09 -4.77 -0.89
C ARG A 89 3.56 -3.81 0.20
N GLN A 90 3.11 -2.56 0.16
CA GLN A 90 3.43 -1.56 1.20
C GLN A 90 2.90 -1.98 2.57
N ALA A 91 1.65 -2.41 2.67
CA ALA A 91 1.07 -2.94 3.91
C ALA A 91 1.87 -4.14 4.44
N THR A 92 2.30 -5.05 3.56
CA THR A 92 3.14 -6.20 3.92
C THR A 92 4.52 -5.75 4.43
N ALA A 93 5.13 -4.74 3.80
CA ALA A 93 6.41 -4.18 4.24
C ALA A 93 6.29 -3.53 5.62
N PHE A 94 5.21 -2.76 5.85
CA PHE A 94 4.90 -2.19 7.15
C PHE A 94 4.71 -3.27 8.22
N MET A 95 3.90 -4.30 7.96
CA MET A 95 3.67 -5.39 8.94
C MET A 95 4.93 -6.20 9.26
N LYS A 96 5.87 -6.31 8.32
CA LYS A 96 7.13 -7.03 8.53
C LYS A 96 8.17 -6.21 9.29
N THR A 97 8.17 -4.90 9.09
CA THR A 97 9.22 -4.00 9.60
C THR A 97 8.80 -3.38 10.92
N ILE A 98 7.61 -2.77 10.95
CA ILE A 98 7.14 -2.03 12.13
C ILE A 98 6.59 -3.01 13.16
N ARG A 99 7.15 -2.95 14.36
CA ARG A 99 6.61 -3.65 15.52
C ARG A 99 5.61 -2.76 16.25
N PHE A 100 4.47 -3.32 16.62
CA PHE A 100 3.44 -2.63 17.40
C PHE A 100 3.21 -3.37 18.72
N ASP A 101 4.28 -3.62 19.47
CA ASP A 101 4.22 -4.34 20.75
C ASP A 101 4.22 -3.40 21.97
N LYS A 102 3.99 -3.96 23.16
CA LYS A 102 4.10 -3.22 24.42
C LYS A 102 5.56 -2.86 24.67
N GLY A 103 5.91 -1.62 24.38
CA GLY A 103 7.26 -1.08 24.62
C GLY A 103 7.84 -0.37 23.41
N THR A 104 7.30 -0.62 22.21
CA THR A 104 7.69 0.11 21.01
C THR A 104 7.54 1.62 21.23
N THR A 105 8.60 2.37 20.93
CA THR A 105 8.65 3.83 21.04
C THR A 105 8.22 4.48 19.73
N ILE A 106 7.71 5.72 19.80
CA ILE A 106 7.43 6.51 18.58
C ILE A 106 8.68 6.72 17.72
N LYS A 107 9.86 6.74 18.35
CA LYS A 107 11.14 6.81 17.66
C LYS A 107 11.32 5.61 16.74
N GLU A 108 11.24 4.40 17.27
CA GLU A 108 11.38 3.17 16.49
C GLU A 108 10.37 3.11 15.34
N ILE A 109 9.09 3.42 15.61
CA ILE A 109 8.05 3.45 14.57
C ILE A 109 8.41 4.44 13.45
N ILE A 110 8.87 5.65 13.77
CA ILE A 110 9.21 6.65 12.76
C ILE A 110 10.38 6.19 11.89
N TYR A 111 11.41 5.59 12.48
CA TYR A 111 12.55 5.04 11.73
C TYR A 111 12.11 3.85 10.85
N ASP A 112 11.31 2.92 11.37
CA ASP A 112 10.81 1.78 10.61
C ASP A 112 9.91 2.22 9.44
N VAL A 113 9.02 3.21 9.68
CA VAL A 113 8.18 3.80 8.62
C VAL A 113 9.05 4.43 7.54
N PHE A 114 10.06 5.22 7.93
CA PHE A 114 11.00 5.86 7.00
C PHE A 114 11.75 4.82 6.16
N ASP A 115 12.20 3.73 6.76
CA ASP A 115 12.88 2.65 6.06
C ASP A 115 11.99 1.96 5.03
N VAL A 116 10.72 1.71 5.38
CA VAL A 116 9.72 1.17 4.44
C VAL A 116 9.48 2.14 3.28
N MET A 117 9.39 3.45 3.56
CA MET A 117 9.23 4.47 2.52
C MET A 117 10.45 4.61 1.61
N CYS A 118 11.63 4.21 2.04
CA CYS A 118 12.80 4.15 1.17
C CYS A 118 12.85 2.89 0.28
N GLY A 119 11.82 2.03 0.32
CA GLY A 119 11.74 0.78 -0.43
C GLY A 119 11.12 0.89 -1.83
N ARG A 120 11.29 -0.17 -2.64
CA ARG A 120 10.79 -0.25 -4.03
C ARG A 120 9.29 0.02 -4.16
N SER A 121 8.46 -0.52 -3.27
CA SER A 121 7.00 -0.34 -3.33
C SER A 121 6.57 1.12 -3.12
N PHE A 122 7.37 1.90 -2.40
CA PHE A 122 7.11 3.33 -2.24
C PHE A 122 7.46 4.11 -3.50
N ILE A 123 8.58 3.77 -4.18
CA ILE A 123 8.93 4.34 -5.49
C ILE A 123 7.80 4.11 -6.51
N ALA A 124 7.28 2.88 -6.60
CA ALA A 124 6.11 2.59 -7.44
C ALA A 124 4.88 3.42 -7.03
N GLY A 125 4.68 3.66 -5.73
CA GLY A 125 3.63 4.53 -5.21
C GLY A 125 3.78 5.98 -5.67
N ILE A 126 5.01 6.53 -5.66
CA ILE A 126 5.31 7.88 -6.15
C ILE A 126 4.98 8.00 -7.64
N GLU A 127 5.37 7.02 -8.46
CA GLU A 127 5.05 7.00 -9.89
C GLU A 127 3.54 7.02 -10.15
N ILE A 128 2.78 6.22 -9.38
CA ILE A 128 1.31 6.22 -9.45
C ILE A 128 0.73 7.56 -8.99
N ALA A 129 1.27 8.16 -7.92
CA ALA A 129 0.82 9.45 -7.41
C ALA A 129 1.05 10.59 -8.41
N ILE A 130 2.18 10.57 -9.12
CA ILE A 130 2.48 11.53 -10.19
C ILE A 130 1.51 11.33 -11.36
N ALA A 131 1.32 10.08 -11.81
CA ALA A 131 0.41 9.76 -12.92
C ALA A 131 -1.04 10.13 -12.63
N SER A 132 -1.47 10.01 -11.37
CA SER A 132 -2.81 10.39 -10.90
C SER A 132 -3.20 11.85 -11.20
N ARG A 133 -2.23 12.74 -11.41
CA ARG A 133 -2.48 14.13 -11.80
C ARG A 133 -3.05 14.27 -13.21
N THR A 134 -2.71 13.36 -14.12
CA THR A 134 -3.10 13.41 -15.53
C THR A 134 -4.09 12.33 -15.93
N GLU A 135 -4.33 11.36 -15.06
CA GLU A 135 -5.22 10.21 -15.30
C GLU A 135 -6.41 10.26 -14.33
N PRO A 136 -7.56 10.87 -14.70
CA PRO A 136 -8.64 11.18 -13.75
C PRO A 136 -9.23 9.96 -13.02
N ALA A 137 -9.37 8.83 -13.72
CA ALA A 137 -9.87 7.59 -13.12
C ALA A 137 -8.90 7.05 -12.05
N LEU A 138 -7.59 7.07 -12.35
CA LEU A 138 -6.56 6.69 -11.41
C LEU A 138 -6.52 7.66 -10.22
N GLY A 139 -6.57 8.98 -10.47
CA GLY A 139 -6.53 9.98 -9.42
C GLY A 139 -7.70 9.89 -8.44
N LYS A 140 -8.92 9.60 -8.92
CA LYS A 140 -10.07 9.33 -8.04
C LYS A 140 -9.84 8.11 -7.15
N MET A 141 -9.39 7.01 -7.72
CA MET A 141 -9.15 5.77 -6.98
C MET A 141 -8.00 5.92 -5.97
N TYR A 142 -6.90 6.55 -6.40
CA TYR A 142 -5.74 6.83 -5.56
C TYR A 142 -6.12 7.73 -4.38
N GLY A 143 -6.89 8.80 -4.63
CA GLY A 143 -7.37 9.71 -3.58
C GLY A 143 -8.17 8.99 -2.50
N VAL A 144 -9.18 8.19 -2.89
CA VAL A 144 -9.98 7.38 -1.95
C VAL A 144 -9.09 6.43 -1.15
N ALA A 145 -8.09 5.83 -1.81
CA ALA A 145 -7.19 4.89 -1.16
C ALA A 145 -6.24 5.58 -0.17
N MET A 146 -5.77 6.79 -0.47
CA MET A 146 -4.95 7.61 0.42
C MET A 146 -5.74 8.15 1.62
N ASP A 147 -6.99 8.57 1.42
CA ASP A 147 -7.87 9.01 2.52
C ASP A 147 -8.09 7.87 3.52
N ARG A 148 -8.36 6.66 3.01
CA ARG A 148 -8.48 5.45 3.85
C ARG A 148 -7.18 5.15 4.58
N PHE A 149 -6.03 5.29 3.91
CA PHE A 149 -4.73 5.06 4.53
C PHE A 149 -4.47 6.05 5.68
N GLU A 150 -4.78 7.33 5.49
CA GLU A 150 -4.64 8.35 6.55
C GLU A 150 -5.45 7.99 7.81
N GLU A 151 -6.71 7.58 7.63
CA GLU A 151 -7.56 7.12 8.74
C GLU A 151 -7.02 5.87 9.44
N GLN A 152 -6.53 4.91 8.66
CA GLN A 152 -5.96 3.68 9.20
C GLN A 152 -4.72 3.95 10.05
N ILE A 153 -3.80 4.82 9.60
CA ILE A 153 -2.60 5.15 10.36
C ILE A 153 -2.98 5.89 11.65
N ALA A 154 -3.88 6.86 11.59
CA ALA A 154 -4.34 7.57 12.80
C ALA A 154 -4.97 6.61 13.83
N TRP A 155 -5.77 5.65 13.36
CA TRP A 155 -6.36 4.62 14.21
C TRP A 155 -5.30 3.71 14.84
N ILE A 156 -4.30 3.26 14.07
CA ILE A 156 -3.20 2.44 14.58
C ILE A 156 -2.44 3.19 15.68
N VAL A 157 -2.06 4.45 15.43
CA VAL A 157 -1.34 5.28 16.41
C VAL A 157 -2.15 5.42 17.71
N LYS A 158 -3.47 5.64 17.60
CA LYS A 158 -4.37 5.71 18.77
C LYS A 158 -4.35 4.42 19.60
N MET A 159 -4.37 3.27 18.93
CA MET A 159 -4.35 1.96 19.59
C MET A 159 -2.98 1.62 20.19
N THR A 160 -1.88 2.02 19.53
CA THR A 160 -0.51 1.80 20.00
C THR A 160 -0.17 2.70 21.19
N PHE A 161 -0.64 3.95 21.19
CA PHE A 161 -0.35 4.94 22.24
C PHE A 161 -1.62 5.38 22.98
N PRO A 162 -2.33 4.46 23.68
CA PRO A 162 -3.61 4.78 24.32
C PRO A 162 -3.49 5.78 25.49
N LYS A 163 -2.26 6.05 25.95
CA LYS A 163 -1.98 7.06 27.00
C LYS A 163 -1.98 8.49 26.47
N TRP A 164 -1.89 8.69 25.15
CA TRP A 164 -1.97 10.00 24.54
C TRP A 164 -3.43 10.46 24.58
N GLN A 165 -3.77 11.32 25.54
CA GLN A 165 -5.11 11.90 25.70
C GLN A 165 -5.33 13.05 24.72
N VAL A 166 -5.18 12.76 23.42
CA VAL A 166 -5.30 13.72 22.34
C VAL A 166 -6.64 13.53 21.64
N ASP A 167 -7.28 14.64 21.28
CA ASP A 167 -8.46 14.63 20.41
C ASP A 167 -8.17 13.88 19.10
N TYR A 168 -9.12 13.07 18.62
CA TYR A 168 -8.86 12.20 17.46
C TYR A 168 -8.59 12.98 16.18
N ASP A 169 -9.29 14.11 15.96
CA ASP A 169 -9.05 14.93 14.77
C ASP A 169 -7.68 15.60 14.84
N LYS A 170 -7.26 16.06 16.02
CA LYS A 170 -5.89 16.55 16.21
C LYS A 170 -4.87 15.44 15.96
N LEU A 171 -5.09 14.23 16.49
CA LEU A 171 -4.19 13.08 16.29
C LEU A 171 -4.07 12.70 14.82
N ARG A 172 -5.19 12.67 14.09
CA ARG A 172 -5.22 12.41 12.63
C ARG A 172 -4.41 13.45 11.87
N CYS A 173 -4.61 14.73 12.17
CA CYS A 173 -3.85 15.83 11.54
C CYS A 173 -2.34 15.74 11.82
N VAL A 174 -1.94 15.51 13.08
CA VAL A 174 -0.51 15.37 13.45
C VAL A 174 0.11 14.17 12.77
N THR A 175 -0.58 13.03 12.78
CA THR A 175 -0.12 11.80 12.11
C THR A 175 0.02 12.03 10.60
N GLY A 176 -0.94 12.70 9.98
CA GLY A 176 -0.89 13.08 8.58
C GLY A 176 0.28 14.01 8.24
N LEU A 177 0.61 14.95 9.14
CA LEU A 177 1.76 15.84 8.97
C LEU A 177 3.08 15.07 9.07
N VAL A 178 3.22 14.19 10.07
CA VAL A 178 4.38 13.31 10.23
C VAL A 178 4.60 12.48 8.97
N MET A 179 3.55 11.83 8.46
CA MET A 179 3.65 11.02 7.24
C MET A 179 4.09 11.83 6.02
N ARG A 180 3.57 13.05 5.83
CA ARG A 180 3.96 13.94 4.73
C ARG A 180 5.42 14.40 4.85
N SER A 181 5.90 14.66 6.06
CA SER A 181 7.32 14.94 6.31
C SER A 181 8.20 13.73 5.98
N LEU A 182 7.78 12.52 6.38
CA LEU A 182 8.51 11.28 6.07
C LEU A 182 8.55 10.99 4.57
N VAL A 183 7.46 11.25 3.84
CA VAL A 183 7.43 11.15 2.37
C VAL A 183 8.47 12.09 1.75
N GLY A 184 8.55 13.34 2.22
CA GLY A 184 9.54 14.31 1.73
C GLY A 184 10.98 13.84 1.97
N LEU A 185 11.28 13.33 3.17
CA LEU A 185 12.59 12.78 3.50
C LEU A 185 12.91 11.50 2.70
N ALA A 186 11.92 10.65 2.45
CA ALA A 186 12.11 9.47 1.62
C ALA A 186 12.42 9.85 0.18
N MET A 187 11.75 10.86 -0.38
CA MET A 187 12.05 11.40 -1.71
C MET A 187 13.47 11.95 -1.82
N ASP A 188 13.97 12.63 -0.79
CA ASP A 188 15.35 13.08 -0.72
C ASP A 188 16.35 11.93 -0.90
N VAL A 189 16.08 10.77 -0.28
CA VAL A 189 16.92 9.58 -0.42
C VAL A 189 16.71 8.90 -1.78
N VAL A 190 15.48 8.60 -2.17
CA VAL A 190 15.21 7.72 -3.33
C VAL A 190 15.21 8.45 -4.68
N ILE A 191 15.03 9.77 -4.70
CA ILE A 191 15.01 10.58 -5.93
C ILE A 191 16.25 11.46 -6.01
N LEU A 192 16.59 12.17 -4.94
CA LEU A 192 17.72 13.09 -4.95
C LEU A 192 19.06 12.41 -4.61
N ASN A 193 19.05 11.10 -4.35
CA ASN A 193 20.22 10.30 -3.96
C ASN A 193 20.99 10.91 -2.78
N ARG A 194 20.28 11.55 -1.84
CA ARG A 194 20.87 12.03 -0.58
C ARG A 194 21.18 10.84 0.32
N SER A 195 22.16 11.03 1.20
CA SER A 195 22.51 9.99 2.17
C SER A 195 21.38 9.82 3.19
N ARG A 196 21.26 8.62 3.76
CA ARG A 196 20.29 8.36 4.84
C ARG A 196 20.68 9.12 6.11
N GLU A 197 21.98 9.37 6.28
CA GLU A 197 22.55 10.18 7.36
C GLU A 197 22.04 11.63 7.31
N ASP A 198 21.83 12.20 6.11
CA ASP A 198 21.27 13.56 5.97
C ASP A 198 19.82 13.62 6.49
N ALA A 199 19.03 12.56 6.26
CA ALA A 199 17.65 12.48 6.75
C ALA A 199 17.58 12.38 8.29
N GLN A 200 18.60 11.81 8.93
CA GLN A 200 18.67 11.61 10.38
C GLN A 200 18.45 12.91 11.17
N VAL A 201 19.07 14.00 10.73
CA VAL A 201 18.98 15.30 11.40
C VAL A 201 17.52 15.81 11.42
N TYR A 202 16.80 15.59 10.33
CA TYR A 202 15.39 15.98 10.22
C TYR A 202 14.46 15.04 11.00
N LEU A 203 14.77 13.74 11.03
CA LEU A 203 14.02 12.76 11.83
C LEU A 203 14.16 13.05 13.33
N ASP A 204 15.36 13.38 13.80
CA ASP A 204 15.60 13.75 15.20
C ASP A 204 14.87 15.05 15.58
N MET A 205 14.82 16.04 14.67
CA MET A 205 14.04 17.26 14.89
C MET A 205 12.53 17.00 14.92
N LEU A 206 12.03 16.14 14.03
CA LEU A 206 10.62 15.72 14.01
C LEU A 206 10.23 15.04 15.31
N LEU A 207 11.08 14.16 15.83
CA LEU A 207 10.89 13.49 17.13
C LEU A 207 10.87 14.48 18.29
N HIS A 208 11.78 15.46 18.27
CA HIS A 208 11.80 16.51 19.27
C HIS A 208 10.48 17.30 19.30
N TRP A 209 9.95 17.68 18.13
CA TRP A 209 8.66 18.38 18.04
C TRP A 209 7.48 17.55 18.54
N ILE A 210 7.44 16.25 18.21
CA ILE A 210 6.39 15.34 18.72
C ILE A 210 6.45 15.25 20.24
N GLN A 211 7.65 15.21 20.83
CA GLN A 211 7.82 15.18 22.29
C GLN A 211 7.38 16.49 22.95
N LEU A 212 7.68 17.64 22.35
CA LEU A 212 7.23 18.95 22.83
C LEU A 212 5.70 19.05 22.81
N ASP A 213 5.05 18.74 21.68
CA ASP A 213 3.59 18.78 21.58
C ASP A 213 2.96 17.77 22.55
N ASN A 214 3.53 16.58 22.73
CA ASN A 214 3.06 15.61 23.74
C ASN A 214 3.16 16.13 25.19
N ALA A 215 4.25 16.82 25.53
CA ALA A 215 4.45 17.39 26.86
C ALA A 215 3.49 18.57 27.14
N GLU A 216 3.12 19.32 26.11
CA GLU A 216 2.11 20.38 26.19
C GLU A 216 0.68 19.83 26.18
N MET A 217 0.42 18.75 25.44
CA MET A 217 -0.88 18.06 25.38
C MET A 217 -1.22 17.30 26.67
N GLY A 218 -0.22 16.80 27.40
CA GLY A 218 -0.41 16.20 28.73
C GLY A 218 -0.74 17.22 29.83
N LYS A 219 -0.49 18.52 29.59
CA LYS A 219 -0.95 19.61 30.45
C LYS A 219 -2.35 20.01 30.01
N GLY A 220 -3.33 19.13 30.24
CA GLY A 220 -4.74 19.50 30.14
C GLY A 220 -4.92 20.82 30.90
N ARG A 221 -5.44 21.84 30.21
CA ARG A 221 -5.80 23.10 30.86
C ARG A 221 -6.73 22.73 32.01
N GLY A 222 -6.21 22.80 33.24
CA GLY A 222 -7.03 22.77 34.43
C GLY A 222 -8.00 23.92 34.27
N CYS A 223 -9.25 23.59 33.98
CA CYS A 223 -10.35 24.54 34.00
C CYS A 223 -10.39 25.07 35.44
N LYS A 224 -9.99 26.33 35.63
CA LYS A 224 -10.39 27.11 36.80
C LYS A 224 -11.81 27.60 36.56
#